data_AF-A0A183J8C0-F1
#
_entry.id   AF-A0A183J8C0-F1
#
_cell.length_a   1.000
_cell.length_b   1.000
_cell.length_c   1.000
_cell.angle_alpha   90.00
_cell.angle_beta   90.00
_cell.angle_gamma   90.00
#
_symmetry.space_group_name_H-M   'P 1'
#
loop_
_entity.id
_entity.type
_entity.pdbx_description
1 polymer ?
#
loop_
_entity_poly.entity_id
_entity_poly.type
_entity_poly.pdbx_seq_one_letter_code
_entity_poly.pdbx_strand_id
1 'polypeptide(L)'
;MSIFRMENNESNLNRFDELEQSLEVFIENARHLCVIAADFQPSTGQNVLNQKLQALVNALQELDQSKGKFQDVKVPIELIDYVESGKNPQLYAKDCIERTLQRNKEVNGKIELYKKFRASLLKEMTEEFPKETMQYRAIREYGDSSTSRSYGDK
;
A
#
# COMPACT_ATOMS: atom_id res chain seq x y z
N MET A 1 13.68 9.97 -22.55
CA MET A 1 13.29 9.13 -21.38
C MET A 1 11.80 9.14 -21.06
N SER A 2 10.95 10.01 -21.64
CA SER A 2 9.52 10.06 -21.28
C SER A 2 8.61 9.07 -22.03
N ILE A 3 9.03 8.54 -23.19
CA ILE A 3 8.18 7.67 -24.03
C ILE A 3 8.09 6.25 -23.44
N PHE A 4 9.19 5.71 -22.93
CA PHE A 4 9.25 4.38 -22.29
C PHE A 4 8.42 4.26 -20.98
N ARG A 5 8.08 5.40 -20.37
CA ARG A 5 7.29 5.46 -19.14
C ARG A 5 5.77 5.46 -19.41
N MET A 6 5.35 5.78 -20.63
CA MET A 6 3.92 5.83 -21.01
C MET A 6 3.42 4.48 -21.55
N GLU A 7 4.17 3.79 -22.42
CA GLU A 7 3.77 2.45 -22.93
C GLU A 7 3.66 1.40 -21.82
N ASN A 8 4.54 1.46 -20.82
CA ASN A 8 4.48 0.59 -19.64
C ASN A 8 3.28 0.89 -18.73
N ASN A 9 2.66 2.06 -18.85
CA ASN A 9 1.51 2.45 -18.03
C ASN A 9 0.19 2.04 -18.71
N GLU A 10 0.10 2.16 -20.04
CA GLU A 10 -1.07 1.69 -20.82
C GLU A 10 -1.21 0.16 -20.79
N SER A 11 -0.10 -0.57 -20.98
CA SER A 11 -0.09 -2.03 -20.85
C SER A 11 -0.44 -2.51 -19.43
N ASN A 12 -0.07 -1.72 -18.40
CA ASN A 12 -0.44 -1.97 -17.02
C ASN A 12 -1.94 -1.79 -16.79
N LEU A 13 -2.53 -0.69 -17.28
CA LEU A 13 -3.97 -0.44 -17.18
C LEU A 13 -4.75 -1.55 -17.90
N ASN A 14 -4.31 -1.92 -19.09
CA ASN A 14 -4.98 -2.92 -19.92
C ASN A 14 -5.12 -4.29 -19.21
N ARG A 15 -4.09 -4.78 -18.51
CA ARG A 15 -4.23 -6.06 -17.76
C ARG A 15 -5.22 -5.97 -16.60
N PHE A 16 -5.38 -4.81 -15.95
CA PHE A 16 -6.37 -4.64 -14.88
C PHE A 16 -7.78 -4.54 -15.48
N ASP A 17 -7.93 -3.83 -16.60
CA ASP A 17 -9.19 -3.75 -17.33
C ASP A 17 -9.64 -5.14 -17.82
N GLU A 18 -8.71 -5.97 -18.34
CA GLU A 18 -8.96 -7.37 -18.71
C GLU A 18 -9.45 -8.20 -17.51
N LEU A 19 -8.82 -8.01 -16.34
CA LEU A 19 -9.21 -8.72 -15.12
C LEU A 19 -10.59 -8.27 -14.63
N GLU A 20 -10.85 -6.96 -14.62
CA GLU A 20 -12.13 -6.39 -14.23
C GLU A 20 -13.25 -6.93 -15.12
N GLN A 21 -13.08 -6.89 -16.44
CA GLN A 21 -14.05 -7.44 -17.39
C GLN A 21 -14.29 -8.94 -17.16
N SER A 22 -13.23 -9.71 -16.89
CA SER A 22 -13.35 -11.14 -16.60
C SER A 22 -14.14 -11.40 -15.30
N LEU A 23 -13.92 -10.58 -14.26
CA LEU A 23 -14.64 -10.65 -13.00
C LEU A 23 -16.12 -10.24 -13.17
N GLU A 24 -16.42 -9.20 -13.94
CA GLU A 24 -17.79 -8.79 -14.24
C GLU A 24 -18.57 -9.91 -14.94
N VAL A 25 -17.97 -10.52 -15.97
CA VAL A 25 -18.58 -11.65 -16.70
C VAL A 25 -18.79 -12.85 -15.76
N PHE A 26 -17.84 -13.12 -14.85
CA PHE A 26 -17.98 -14.18 -13.86
C PHE A 26 -19.15 -13.93 -12.90
N ILE A 27 -19.22 -12.73 -12.31
CA ILE A 27 -20.30 -12.32 -11.40
C ILE A 27 -21.66 -12.42 -12.09
N GLU A 28 -21.75 -11.95 -13.34
CA GLU A 28 -23.00 -11.98 -14.10
C GLU A 28 -23.42 -13.40 -14.48
N ASN A 29 -22.47 -14.29 -14.80
CA ASN A 29 -22.75 -15.71 -15.00
C ASN A 29 -23.26 -16.39 -13.72
N ALA A 30 -22.68 -16.04 -12.56
CA ALA A 30 -23.13 -16.56 -11.27
C ALA A 30 -24.54 -16.07 -10.94
N ARG A 31 -24.84 -14.79 -11.20
CA ARG A 31 -26.17 -14.22 -11.05
C ARG A 31 -27.20 -14.94 -11.92
N HIS A 32 -26.90 -15.15 -13.21
CA HIS A 32 -27.76 -15.91 -14.12
C HIS A 32 -28.01 -17.34 -13.62
N LEU A 33 -26.99 -18.01 -13.10
CA LEU A 33 -27.14 -19.35 -12.54
C LEU A 33 -28.12 -19.34 -11.34
N CYS A 34 -28.00 -18.36 -10.44
CA CYS A 34 -28.94 -18.20 -9.33
C CYS A 34 -30.38 -17.98 -9.81
N VAL A 35 -30.59 -17.21 -10.88
CA VAL A 35 -31.93 -17.00 -11.46
C VAL A 35 -32.50 -18.29 -12.03
N ILE A 36 -31.71 -19.06 -12.80
CA ILE A 36 -32.14 -20.34 -13.37
C ILE A 36 -32.44 -21.36 -12.27
N ALA A 37 -31.63 -21.37 -11.20
CA ALA A 37 -31.84 -22.26 -10.06
C ALA A 37 -33.10 -21.89 -9.25
N ALA A 38 -33.42 -20.60 -9.15
CA ALA A 38 -34.61 -20.12 -8.44
C ALA A 38 -35.92 -20.44 -9.20
N ASP A 39 -35.90 -20.44 -10.54
CA ASP A 39 -37.05 -20.77 -11.39
C ASP A 39 -36.70 -21.92 -12.37
N PHE A 40 -36.37 -23.07 -11.80
CA PHE A 40 -35.88 -24.19 -12.60
C PHE A 40 -37.01 -24.92 -13.33
N GLN A 41 -36.92 -24.92 -14.67
CA GLN A 41 -37.80 -25.70 -15.54
C GLN A 41 -37.09 -26.98 -16.05
N PRO A 42 -37.53 -28.19 -15.68
CA PRO A 42 -36.81 -29.43 -16.03
C PRO A 42 -36.68 -29.70 -17.53
N SER A 43 -37.64 -29.27 -18.36
CA SER A 43 -37.69 -29.54 -19.80
C SER A 43 -36.75 -28.67 -20.63
N THR A 44 -36.42 -27.47 -20.16
CA THR A 44 -35.66 -26.45 -20.90
C THR A 44 -34.41 -25.97 -20.15
N GLY A 45 -34.46 -25.98 -18.81
CA GLY A 45 -33.45 -25.39 -17.94
C GLY A 45 -32.21 -26.24 -17.70
N GLN A 46 -32.29 -27.58 -17.81
CA GLN A 46 -31.14 -28.45 -17.47
C GLN A 46 -29.92 -28.21 -18.36
N ASN A 47 -30.12 -28.09 -19.67
CA ASN A 47 -29.02 -27.83 -20.61
C ASN A 47 -28.38 -26.46 -20.38
N VAL A 48 -29.21 -25.44 -20.14
CA VAL A 48 -28.74 -24.07 -19.88
C VAL A 48 -27.99 -23.98 -18.54
N LEU A 49 -28.48 -24.67 -17.51
CA LEU A 49 -27.83 -24.79 -16.21
C LEU A 49 -26.43 -25.40 -16.34
N ASN A 50 -26.31 -26.52 -17.05
CA ASN A 50 -25.02 -27.19 -17.28
C ASN A 50 -24.05 -26.29 -18.06
N GLN A 51 -24.54 -25.56 -19.07
CA GLN A 51 -23.72 -24.59 -19.80
C GLN A 51 -23.21 -23.48 -18.89
N LYS A 52 -24.06 -22.93 -18.00
CA LYS A 52 -23.65 -21.88 -17.06
C LYS A 52 -22.68 -22.39 -15.99
N LEU A 53 -22.87 -23.60 -15.49
CA LEU A 53 -21.91 -24.25 -14.59
C LEU A 53 -20.55 -24.42 -15.25
N GLN A 54 -20.52 -24.93 -16.49
CA GLN A 54 -19.27 -25.08 -17.22
C GLN A 54 -18.61 -23.73 -17.48
N ALA A 55 -19.38 -22.69 -17.82
CA ALA A 55 -18.86 -21.34 -18.01
C ALA A 55 -18.22 -20.78 -16.73
N LEU A 56 -18.81 -21.01 -15.55
CA LEU A 56 -18.22 -20.60 -14.27
C LEU A 56 -16.93 -21.36 -13.95
N VAL A 57 -16.90 -22.68 -14.20
CA VAL A 57 -15.69 -23.48 -13.99
C VAL A 57 -14.55 -23.00 -14.90
N ASN A 58 -14.84 -22.77 -16.18
CA ASN A 58 -13.85 -22.26 -17.13
C ASN A 58 -13.36 -20.86 -16.71
N ALA A 59 -14.26 -19.96 -16.33
CA ALA A 59 -13.89 -18.62 -15.86
C ALA A 59 -13.00 -18.65 -14.62
N LEU A 60 -13.25 -19.55 -13.66
CA LEU A 60 -12.37 -19.73 -12.49
C LEU A 60 -10.98 -20.25 -12.89
N GLN A 61 -10.90 -21.17 -13.85
CA GLN A 61 -9.63 -21.68 -14.36
C GLN A 61 -8.84 -20.59 -15.09
N GLU A 62 -9.51 -19.76 -15.89
CA GLU A 62 -8.91 -18.61 -16.56
C GLU A 62 -8.41 -17.56 -15.57
N LEU A 63 -9.19 -17.26 -14.52
CA LEU A 63 -8.79 -16.36 -13.44
C LEU A 63 -7.54 -16.88 -12.69
N ASP A 64 -7.49 -18.17 -12.35
CA ASP A 64 -6.32 -18.77 -11.69
C ASP A 64 -5.06 -18.72 -12.58
N GLN A 65 -5.21 -18.99 -13.88
CA GLN A 65 -4.11 -18.86 -14.84
C GLN A 65 -3.63 -17.40 -14.98
N SER A 66 -4.56 -16.44 -14.92
CA SER A 66 -4.24 -15.01 -15.03
C SER A 66 -3.50 -14.45 -13.81
N LYS A 67 -3.55 -15.12 -12.65
CA LYS A 67 -2.90 -14.69 -11.40
C LYS A 67 -1.42 -14.32 -11.58
N GLY A 68 -0.71 -15.06 -12.44
CA GLY A 68 0.69 -14.82 -12.75
C GLY A 68 0.97 -13.41 -13.30
N LYS A 69 -0.01 -12.80 -13.97
CA LYS A 69 0.08 -11.45 -14.54
C LYS A 69 0.18 -10.35 -13.48
N PHE A 70 -0.09 -10.62 -12.20
CA PHE A 70 -0.21 -9.59 -11.14
C PHE A 70 0.78 -9.78 -9.97
N GLN A 71 1.82 -10.59 -10.12
CA GLN A 71 2.76 -10.89 -9.02
C GLN A 71 3.54 -9.67 -8.49
N ASP A 72 3.67 -8.65 -9.33
CA ASP A 72 4.28 -7.35 -9.03
C ASP A 72 3.40 -6.45 -8.15
N VAL A 73 2.10 -6.75 -8.06
CA VAL A 73 1.16 -6.03 -7.21
C VAL A 73 1.18 -6.61 -5.80
N LYS A 74 1.44 -5.78 -4.80
CA LYS A 74 1.36 -6.17 -3.39
C LYS A 74 0.15 -5.51 -2.75
N VAL A 75 -0.78 -6.33 -2.27
CA VAL A 75 -1.96 -5.87 -1.55
C VAL A 75 -1.68 -5.97 -0.05
N PRO A 76 -1.76 -4.86 0.72
CA PRO A 76 -1.63 -4.90 2.17
C PRO A 76 -2.71 -5.79 2.78
N ILE A 77 -2.34 -6.66 3.72
CA ILE A 77 -3.29 -7.58 4.37
C ILE A 77 -4.38 -6.79 5.11
N GLU A 78 -4.00 -5.68 5.75
CA GLU A 78 -4.93 -4.76 6.44
C GLU A 78 -6.04 -4.22 5.50
N LEU A 79 -5.80 -4.17 4.18
CA LEU A 79 -6.82 -3.73 3.22
C LEU A 79 -7.97 -4.74 3.08
N ILE A 80 -7.72 -6.03 3.34
CA ILE A 80 -8.72 -7.09 3.25
C ILE A 80 -9.86 -6.82 4.24
N ASP A 81 -9.52 -6.41 5.47
CA ASP A 81 -10.51 -6.08 6.50
C ASP A 81 -11.45 -4.93 6.07
N TYR A 82 -10.94 -3.96 5.28
CA TYR A 82 -11.77 -2.89 4.75
C TYR A 82 -12.75 -3.43 3.71
N VAL A 83 -12.29 -4.30 2.80
CA VAL A 83 -13.14 -4.91 1.76
C VAL A 83 -14.19 -5.83 2.39
N GLU A 84 -13.80 -6.72 3.32
CA GLU A 84 -14.70 -7.66 3.98
C GLU A 84 -15.78 -6.96 4.81
N SER A 85 -15.46 -5.80 5.40
CA SER A 85 -16.44 -4.98 6.12
C SER A 85 -17.26 -4.05 5.22
N GLY A 86 -17.10 -4.14 3.89
CA GLY A 86 -17.82 -3.33 2.91
C GLY A 86 -17.40 -1.85 2.89
N LYS A 87 -16.25 -1.50 3.47
CA LYS A 87 -15.69 -0.15 3.46
C LYS A 87 -14.97 0.13 2.16
N ASN A 88 -14.96 1.40 1.76
CA ASN A 88 -14.17 1.84 0.61
C ASN A 88 -12.66 1.61 0.89
N PRO A 89 -11.94 0.83 0.05
CA PRO A 89 -10.50 0.58 0.19
C PRO A 89 -9.65 1.86 0.21
N GLN A 90 -10.12 2.96 -0.40
CA GLN A 90 -9.42 4.25 -0.38
C GLN A 90 -9.31 4.85 1.03
N LEU A 91 -10.18 4.45 1.96
CA LEU A 91 -10.07 4.86 3.36
C LEU A 91 -8.80 4.32 4.01
N TYR A 92 -8.35 3.13 3.64
CA TYR A 92 -7.06 2.60 4.11
C TYR A 92 -5.90 3.50 3.68
N ALA A 93 -5.88 3.92 2.41
CA ALA A 93 -4.84 4.80 1.90
C ALA A 93 -4.83 6.14 2.65
N LYS A 94 -6.02 6.72 2.88
CA LYS A 94 -6.19 7.91 3.71
C LYS A 94 -5.63 7.71 5.11
N ASP A 95 -6.05 6.65 5.82
CA ASP A 95 -5.62 6.38 7.18
C ASP A 95 -4.10 6.15 7.27
N CYS A 96 -3.51 5.51 6.25
CA CYS A 96 -2.07 5.31 6.16
C CYS A 96 -1.31 6.64 6.04
N ILE A 97 -1.79 7.56 5.18
CA ILE A 97 -1.23 8.91 5.04
C ILE A 97 -1.37 9.68 6.35
N GLU A 98 -2.54 9.62 6.99
CA GLU A 98 -2.80 10.31 8.26
C GLU A 98 -1.93 9.79 9.39
N ARG A 99 -1.81 8.47 9.56
CA ARG A 99 -0.90 7.84 10.53
C ARG A 99 0.56 8.25 10.28
N THR A 100 0.98 8.25 9.03
CA THR A 100 2.35 8.65 8.65
C THR A 100 2.62 10.11 8.97
N LEU A 101 1.67 11.00 8.66
CA LEU A 101 1.76 12.42 8.96
C LEU A 101 1.82 12.67 10.47
N GLN A 102 0.95 12.00 11.24
CA GLN A 102 0.92 12.10 12.69
C GLN A 102 2.24 11.63 13.30
N ARG A 103 2.74 10.46 12.87
CA ARG A 103 4.02 9.92 13.32
C ARG A 103 5.19 10.85 12.98
N ASN A 104 5.18 11.45 11.80
CA ASN A 104 6.20 12.41 11.38
C ASN A 104 6.20 13.66 12.29
N LYS A 105 5.03 14.25 12.55
CA LYS A 105 4.88 15.38 13.46
C LYS A 105 5.38 15.06 14.87
N GLU A 106 5.01 13.88 15.40
CA GLU A 106 5.46 13.43 16.72
C GLU A 106 6.98 13.26 16.80
N VAL A 107 7.60 12.62 15.80
CA VAL A 107 9.05 12.45 15.75
C VAL A 107 9.75 13.80 15.64
N ASN A 108 9.25 14.70 14.81
CA ASN A 108 9.80 16.05 14.69
C ASN A 108 9.69 16.82 16.02
N GLY A 109 8.55 16.72 16.71
CA GLY A 109 8.37 17.31 18.04
C GLY A 109 9.37 16.77 19.06
N LYS A 110 9.66 15.47 19.04
CA LYS A 110 10.70 14.87 19.88
C LYS A 110 12.09 15.40 19.53
N ILE A 111 12.43 15.52 18.25
CA ILE A 111 13.71 16.09 17.80
C ILE A 111 13.87 17.51 18.32
N GLU A 112 12.86 18.35 18.18
CA GLU A 112 12.92 19.74 18.66
C GLU A 112 13.02 19.82 20.18
N LEU A 113 12.34 18.94 20.92
CA LEU A 113 12.47 18.85 22.36
C LEU A 113 13.90 18.45 22.79
N TYR A 114 14.48 17.44 22.14
CA TYR A 114 15.86 17.03 22.42
C TYR A 114 16.88 18.11 22.06
N LYS A 115 16.67 18.87 20.98
CA LYS A 115 17.51 20.03 20.63
C LYS A 115 17.45 21.12 21.71
N LYS A 116 16.24 21.47 22.17
CA LYS A 116 16.05 22.44 23.25
C LYS A 116 16.68 21.97 24.55
N PHE A 117 16.42 20.72 24.95
CA PHE A 117 17.03 20.11 26.13
C PHE A 117 18.56 20.13 26.08
N ARG A 118 19.14 19.74 24.94
CA ARG A 118 20.59 19.83 24.71
C ARG A 118 21.11 21.26 24.89
N ALA A 119 20.42 22.25 24.32
CA ALA A 119 20.83 23.65 24.42
C ALA A 119 20.79 24.15 25.87
N SER A 120 19.72 23.84 26.61
CA SER A 120 19.60 24.17 28.04
C SER A 120 20.68 23.47 28.87
N LEU A 121 20.90 22.18 28.67
CA LEU A 121 21.93 21.44 29.39
C LEU A 121 23.33 22.02 29.13
N LEU A 122 23.64 22.34 27.87
CA LEU A 122 24.91 22.98 27.52
C LEU A 122 25.07 24.36 28.13
N LYS A 123 24.00 25.12 28.31
CA LYS A 123 24.03 26.43 28.98
C LYS A 123 24.44 26.25 30.44
N GLU A 124 23.74 25.42 31.20
CA GLU A 124 24.04 25.15 32.61
C GLU A 124 25.45 24.56 32.79
N MET A 125 25.87 23.63 31.92
CA MET A 125 27.23 23.08 31.96
C MET A 125 28.30 24.12 31.63
N THR A 126 28.02 25.12 30.78
CA THR A 126 28.98 26.19 30.49
C THR A 126 29.18 27.09 31.71
N GLU A 127 28.12 27.29 32.51
CA GLU A 127 28.16 28.11 33.73
C GLU A 127 28.92 27.38 34.87
N GLU A 128 28.61 26.10 35.12
CA GLU A 128 29.20 25.32 36.22
C GLU A 128 30.57 24.69 35.88
N PHE A 129 30.77 24.27 34.62
CA PHE A 129 31.95 23.50 34.17
C PHE A 129 32.51 24.01 32.83
N PRO A 130 33.10 25.21 32.78
CA PRO A 130 33.47 25.87 31.53
C PRO A 130 34.58 25.17 30.75
N LYS A 131 35.57 24.55 31.43
CA LYS A 131 36.71 23.90 30.77
C LYS A 131 36.30 22.59 30.10
N GLU A 132 35.52 21.78 30.81
CA GLU A 132 34.99 20.49 30.36
C GLU A 132 34.00 20.68 29.20
N THR A 133 33.15 21.72 29.30
CA THR A 133 32.21 22.05 28.22
C THR A 133 32.91 22.49 26.94
N MET A 134 34.03 23.21 27.05
CA MET A 134 34.84 23.60 25.88
C MET A 134 35.47 22.38 25.19
N GLN A 135 36.00 21.41 25.96
CA GLN A 135 36.52 20.15 25.42
C GLN A 135 35.42 19.33 24.72
N TYR A 136 34.24 19.25 25.34
CA TYR A 136 33.08 18.57 24.76
C TYR A 136 32.66 19.15 23.40
N ARG A 137 32.58 20.48 23.29
CA ARG A 137 32.20 21.14 22.03
C ARG A 137 33.21 20.84 20.91
N ALA A 138 34.51 20.88 21.21
CA ALA A 138 35.57 20.57 20.24
C ALA A 138 35.47 19.14 19.68
N ILE A 139 35.16 18.16 20.53
CA ILE A 139 34.97 16.75 20.11
C ILE A 139 33.71 16.60 19.26
N ARG A 140 32.62 17.28 19.62
CA ARG A 140 31.33 17.12 18.96
C ARG A 140 31.27 17.79 17.58
N GLU A 141 31.87 18.96 17.41
CA GLU A 141 31.95 19.65 16.11
C GLU A 141 32.75 18.85 15.07
N TYR A 142 33.74 18.08 15.53
CA TYR A 142 34.47 17.12 14.69
C TYR A 142 33.59 15.93 14.25
N GLY A 143 32.68 15.46 15.12
CA GLY A 143 31.76 14.34 14.83
C GLY A 143 30.58 14.68 13.89
N ASP A 144 30.02 15.89 13.99
CA ASP A 144 28.89 16.33 13.11
C ASP A 144 29.35 16.55 11.66
N SER A 145 30.60 16.96 11.44
CA SER A 145 31.19 17.16 10.11
C SER A 145 31.56 15.86 9.38
N SER A 146 31.74 14.75 10.12
CA SER A 146 31.89 13.40 9.54
C SER A 146 30.56 12.71 9.20
N THR A 147 29.48 13.03 9.92
CA THR A 147 28.18 12.33 9.78
C THR A 147 27.32 12.90 8.63
N SER A 148 27.53 14.17 8.29
CA SER A 148 26.83 14.87 7.19
C SER A 148 27.27 14.46 5.78
N ARG A 149 28.36 13.67 5.63
CA ARG A 149 28.78 13.09 4.34
C ARG A 149 28.08 11.78 3.96
N SER A 150 27.32 11.15 4.87
CA SER A 150 26.75 9.82 4.63
C SER A 150 25.27 9.80 4.22
N TYR A 151 24.56 10.93 4.26
CA TYR A 151 23.13 11.02 3.93
C TYR A 151 22.86 11.62 2.53
N GLY A 152 23.89 11.76 1.69
CA GLY A 152 23.80 12.39 0.37
C GLY A 152 23.93 11.47 -0.84
N ASP A 153 24.26 10.18 -0.66
CA ASP A 153 24.38 9.21 -1.75
C ASP A 153 23.67 7.91 -1.38
N LYS A 154 22.40 7.79 -1.79
CA LYS A 154 21.74 6.56 -2.24
C LYS A 154 20.35 6.86 -2.76
#